data_AF-A0A820IQP4-F1
#
_entry.id   AF-A0A820IQP4-F1
#
_cell.length_a   1.000
_cell.length_b   1.000
_cell.length_c   1.000
_cell.angle_alpha   90.00
_cell.angle_beta   90.00
_cell.angle_gamma   90.00
#
_symmetry.space_group_name_H-M   'P 1'
#
loop_
_entity.id
_entity.type
_entity.pdbx_description
1 polymer ?
#
loop_
_entity_poly.entity_id
_entity_poly.type
_entity_poly.pdbx_seq_one_letter_code
_entity_poly.pdbx_strand_id
1 'polypeptide(L)' 'LAFMLLERAGAFIFMGNNDGTALNKLHSPDYNFNDNAIPYGVAYWISLVRQELND' A
#
# COMPACT_ATOMS: atom_id res chain seq x y z
N LEU A 1 8.59 4.70 11.86
CA LEU A 1 7.39 4.84 11.00
C LEU A 1 6.16 4.80 11.89
N ALA A 2 5.03 5.39 11.46
CA ALA A 2 3.74 5.36 12.15
C ALA A 2 3.56 6.26 13.40
N PHE A 3 4.22 7.42 13.47
CA PHE A 3 3.99 8.41 14.55
C PHE A 3 2.52 8.86 14.65
N MET A 4 1.79 8.91 13.53
CA MET A 4 0.36 9.25 13.53
C MET A 4 -0.51 8.25 14.31
N LEU A 5 -0.06 6.99 14.42
CA LEU A 5 -0.79 5.96 15.17
C LEU A 5 -0.68 6.14 16.70
N LEU A 6 0.23 7.01 17.17
CA LEU A 6 0.31 7.38 18.59
C LEU A 6 -0.85 8.30 19.00
N GLU A 7 -1.35 9.11 18.05
CA GLU A 7 -2.36 10.14 18.32
C GLU A 7 -3.79 9.62 18.10
N ARG A 8 -3.98 8.66 17.19
CA ARG A 8 -5.30 8.12 16.86
C ARG A 8 -5.20 6.66 16.43
N ALA A 9 -6.19 5.87 16.84
CA ALA A 9 -6.36 4.52 16.33
C ALA A 9 -6.42 4.52 14.80
N GLY A 10 -5.56 3.72 14.19
CA GLY A 10 -5.43 3.60 12.75
C GLY A 10 -4.60 2.38 12.38
N ALA A 11 -4.38 2.19 11.08
CA ALA A 11 -3.62 1.06 10.56
C ALA A 11 -2.53 1.55 9.59
N PHE A 12 -1.36 0.90 9.66
CA PHE A 12 -0.31 1.02 8.66
C PHE A 12 -0.07 -0.38 8.07
N ILE A 13 -0.33 -0.53 6.76
CA ILE A 13 -0.37 -1.83 6.09
C ILE A 13 0.63 -1.81 4.94
N PHE A 14 1.39 -2.90 4.80
CA PHE A 14 2.24 -3.12 3.63
C PHE A 14 1.49 -3.93 2.58
N MET A 15 1.60 -3.51 1.33
CA MET A 15 1.17 -4.26 0.16
C MET A 15 2.39 -4.86 -0.52
N GLY A 16 2.29 -6.12 -0.96
CA GLY A 16 3.33 -6.73 -1.76
C GLY A 16 3.52 -5.98 -3.08
N ASN A 17 4.74 -5.55 -3.37
CA ASN A 17 5.10 -4.86 -4.62
C ASN A 17 5.88 -5.74 -5.61
N ASN A 18 6.25 -6.97 -5.22
CA ASN A 18 7.03 -7.86 -6.07
C ASN A 18 6.11 -8.83 -6.80
N ASP A 19 6.14 -8.82 -8.14
CA ASP A 19 5.45 -9.77 -9.02
C ASP A 19 6.33 -10.98 -9.39
N GLY A 20 7.46 -11.15 -8.72
CA GLY A 20 8.48 -12.17 -9.00
C GLY A 20 9.59 -11.68 -9.91
N THR A 21 9.51 -10.47 -10.47
CA THR A 21 10.52 -9.91 -11.40
C THR A 21 11.37 -8.81 -10.77
N ALA A 22 10.99 -8.27 -9.62
CA ALA A 22 11.74 -7.20 -8.98
C ALA A 22 13.08 -7.72 -8.44
N LEU A 23 14.17 -7.36 -9.14
CA LEU A 23 15.54 -7.74 -8.76
C LEU A 23 16.15 -6.78 -7.72
N ASN A 24 15.66 -5.54 -7.68
CA ASN A 24 16.23 -4.47 -6.87
C ASN A 24 15.42 -4.24 -5.60
N LYS A 25 16.11 -3.99 -4.48
CA LYS A 25 15.49 -3.70 -3.18
C LYS A 25 15.07 -2.22 -3.10
N LEU A 26 14.10 -1.92 -2.23
CA LEU A 26 13.76 -0.55 -1.86
C LEU A 26 15.03 0.21 -1.44
N HIS A 27 15.16 1.48 -1.84
CA HIS A 27 16.35 2.35 -1.71
C HIS A 27 17.50 2.06 -2.68
N SER A 28 17.36 1.11 -3.61
CA SER A 28 18.27 1.02 -4.76
C SER A 28 17.97 2.16 -5.75
N PRO A 29 18.99 2.79 -6.39
CA PRO A 29 18.76 3.74 -7.49
C PRO A 29 18.03 3.10 -8.68
N ASP A 30 18.18 1.79 -8.86
CA ASP A 30 17.55 1.03 -9.94
C ASP A 30 16.22 0.38 -9.52
N TYR A 31 15.64 0.81 -8.39
CA TYR A 31 14.35 0.29 -7.95
C TYR A 31 13.24 0.70 -8.93
N ASN A 32 12.58 -0.29 -9.53
CA ASN A 32 11.42 -0.08 -10.39
C ASN A 32 10.14 -0.43 -9.64
N PHE A 33 9.19 0.50 -9.59
CA PHE A 33 7.89 0.25 -8.95
C PHE A 33 7.04 -0.67 -9.83
N ASN A 34 6.23 -1.52 -9.19
CA ASN A 34 5.32 -2.38 -9.92
C ASN A 34 3.98 -1.66 -10.09
N ASP A 35 3.82 -0.98 -11.23
CA ASP A 35 2.61 -0.21 -11.52
C ASP A 35 1.35 -1.11 -11.60
N ASN A 36 1.52 -2.41 -11.88
CA ASN A 36 0.40 -3.37 -11.87
C ASN A 36 -0.19 -3.55 -10.45
N ALA A 37 0.53 -3.18 -9.39
CA ALA A 37 0.03 -3.24 -8.02
C ALA A 37 -0.91 -2.07 -7.67
N ILE A 38 -0.82 -0.94 -8.38
CA ILE A 38 -1.57 0.30 -8.08
C ILE A 38 -3.09 0.06 -8.05
N PRO A 39 -3.71 -0.62 -9.04
CA PRO A 39 -5.16 -0.84 -9.02
C PRO A 39 -5.66 -1.59 -7.79
N TYR A 40 -4.86 -2.52 -7.25
CA TYR A 40 -5.23 -3.27 -6.04
C TYR A 40 -5.21 -2.38 -4.79
N GLY A 41 -4.21 -1.49 -4.67
CA GLY A 41 -4.14 -0.51 -3.59
C GLY A 41 -5.32 0.47 -3.60
N VAL A 42 -5.68 0.96 -4.78
CA VAL A 42 -6.85 1.82 -4.97
C VAL A 42 -8.13 1.07 -4.62
N ALA A 43 -8.30 -0.16 -5.12
CA ALA A 43 -9.48 -0.96 -4.85
C ALA A 43 -9.66 -1.26 -3.36
N TYR A 44 -8.57 -1.51 -2.63
CA TYR A 44 -8.61 -1.70 -1.17
C TYR A 44 -9.20 -0.48 -0.46
N TRP A 45 -8.69 0.73 -0.73
CA TRP A 45 -9.21 1.95 -0.10
C TRP A 45 -10.64 2.26 -0.50
N ILE A 46 -11.02 2.07 -1.77
CA ILE A 46 -12.41 2.23 -2.22
C ILE A 46 -13.33 1.27 -1.45
N SER A 47 -12.94 0.01 -1.34
CA SER A 47 -13.75 -1.02 -0.68
C SER A 47 -13.90 -0.74 0.81
N LEU A 48 -12.80 -0.34 1.47
CA LEU A 48 -12.80 0.04 2.88
C LEU A 48 -13.72 1.23 3.14
N VAL A 49 -13.59 2.30 2.34
CA VAL A 49 -14.43 3.50 2.51
C VAL A 49 -15.90 3.17 2.31
N ARG A 50 -16.26 2.42 1.25
CA ARG A 50 -17.65 1.97 1.02
C ARG A 50 -18.20 1.18 2.20
N GLN A 51 -17.41 0.24 2.70
CA GLN A 51 -17.80 -0.60 3.84
C GLN A 51 -18.01 0.24 5.12
N GLU A 52 -17.12 1.17 5.42
CA GLU A 52 -17.19 1.96 6.66
C GLU A 52 -18.24 3.09 6.58
N LEU A 53 -18.56 3.58 5.38
CA LEU A 53 -19.55 4.66 5.18
C LEU A 53 -20.94 4.16 4.75
N ASN A 54 -21.12 2.86 4.52
CA ASN A 54 -22.36 2.23 4.02
C ASN A 54 -22.81 2.74 2.63
N ASP A 55 -21.86 2.99 1.74
CA ASP A 55 -22.10 3.35 0.32
C ASP A 55 -22.06 2.10 -0.59
#